data_AF-A0A5N8XXD9-F1
#
_entry.id   AF-A0A5N8XXD9-F1
#
_cell.length_a   1.000
_cell.length_b   1.000
_cell.length_c   1.000
_cell.angle_alpha   90.00
_cell.angle_beta   90.00
_cell.angle_gamma   90.00
#
_symmetry.space_group_name_H-M   'P 1'
#
loop_
_entity.id
_entity.type
_entity.pdbx_description
1 polymer ?
#
loop_
_entity_poly.entity_id
_entity_poly.type
_entity_poly.pdbx_seq_one_letter_code
_entity_poly.pdbx_strand_id
1 'polypeptide(L)'
;MRIRGSRLSLTGTAVATTALLATALMPSTGAGAADRPTRAEAVDNAAAVLVDRAAALGLGAAQGTAVRDVVVDADGSQHVRYDRTYRQLPVRGGDFVVHLAPDGSYRGADRATTRAISVPATTPAVKAPKAADLAASALRAVNLGETLRKLTAKPRLVIDALHGAPKLAWETNAVAQDPQGNPVARTVVTNATTGKQIDAWDSIETATGDGQSLYGGKVPLQTTLSGSAYQLKDPTRGNTYTGDAANKTDLCVLGVCVSRAPSTVFTDADNHWGTGNTSSRATAAVDAQYGTDVTWDYYKKVHGRNGIAGDGKGSFNRVHYGSDYNNAFWDDTCFCMTYGDGDGSTFGPLVSLDVAGHEMSHGVTSHTADLTYSGEPGGLNEATSDIFGTLVEFHAKNASDPGDWLIGEKIVRPGLGKPSLRRMDQPSKDGNSVDCWTSSVKDLDVHFSSGVANHFAYLLAEGSGPKTIGGVQHNGTTCDGASVTGIGKDKLGAIWYRALTVYMTSSTNYAGARTATLNAARDLYGSGSTERNAVAAAWSAVSVG
;
A
#
# COMPACT_ATOMS: atom_id res chain seq x y z
N MET A 1 44.54 45.65 65.27
CA MET A 1 46.02 45.76 65.26
C MET A 1 46.45 46.55 64.02
N ARG A 2 47.72 46.99 63.94
CA ARG A 2 48.36 47.80 62.87
C ARG A 2 48.15 47.25 61.43
N ILE A 3 48.23 48.01 60.31
CA ILE A 3 48.07 49.45 59.98
C ILE A 3 48.05 49.61 58.43
N ARG A 4 47.21 50.53 57.87
CA ARG A 4 47.27 51.23 56.53
C ARG A 4 47.53 50.42 55.21
N GLY A 5 47.10 50.89 54.02
CA GLY A 5 46.24 52.05 53.72
C GLY A 5 46.13 52.42 52.23
N SER A 6 45.45 53.55 51.98
CA SER A 6 45.60 54.51 50.88
C SER A 6 45.15 54.10 49.45
N ARG A 7 44.05 54.61 48.87
CA ARG A 7 43.64 56.01 48.49
C ARG A 7 44.14 56.47 47.11
N LEU A 8 43.20 56.63 46.17
CA LEU A 8 42.86 57.78 45.30
C LEU A 8 41.79 57.25 44.32
N SER A 9 40.62 57.84 44.02
CA SER A 9 40.14 59.23 43.90
C SER A 9 40.49 59.92 42.59
N LEU A 10 39.51 60.01 41.67
CA LEU A 10 39.26 61.18 40.81
C LEU A 10 37.84 61.13 40.22
N THR A 11 37.31 62.28 39.82
CA THR A 11 35.88 62.54 39.54
C THR A 11 35.68 63.15 38.15
N GLY A 12 34.53 62.87 37.51
CA GLY A 12 34.12 63.50 36.24
C GLY A 12 32.60 63.70 36.14
N THR A 13 32.15 64.95 36.25
CA THR A 13 30.78 65.44 36.01
C THR A 13 30.78 66.42 34.83
N ALA A 14 29.70 66.76 34.12
CA ALA A 14 28.31 66.30 34.17
C ALA A 14 27.88 65.81 32.75
N VAL A 15 26.75 66.10 32.08
CA VAL A 15 25.58 67.01 32.22
C VAL A 15 24.31 66.21 31.84
N ALA A 16 23.12 66.64 32.28
CA ALA A 16 21.84 65.95 32.02
C ALA A 16 21.01 66.56 30.88
N THR A 17 20.15 65.74 30.27
CA THR A 17 18.80 66.14 29.84
C THR A 17 17.77 65.17 30.41
N THR A 18 16.66 65.69 30.92
CA THR A 18 15.64 64.93 31.65
C THR A 18 14.37 64.74 30.84
N ALA A 19 13.85 63.52 30.80
CA ALA A 19 12.44 63.23 30.56
C ALA A 19 11.97 62.18 31.59
N LEU A 20 11.04 62.57 32.48
CA LEU A 20 10.39 61.62 33.38
C LEU A 20 9.15 61.04 32.70
N LEU A 21 8.92 59.73 32.82
CA LEU A 21 7.57 59.16 32.89
C LEU A 21 7.59 57.74 33.48
N ALA A 22 6.68 57.55 34.45
CA ALA A 22 6.13 56.30 35.03
C ALA A 22 6.98 55.01 35.05
N THR A 23 7.35 54.64 36.28
CA THR A 23 7.72 53.31 36.77
C THR A 23 7.04 52.08 36.13
N ALA A 24 7.84 51.05 35.89
CA ALA A 24 7.46 49.65 36.17
C ALA A 24 8.68 48.91 36.75
N LEU A 25 8.49 48.12 37.82
CA LEU A 25 9.48 47.08 38.14
C LEU A 25 9.25 45.92 37.15
N MET A 26 10.27 45.59 36.38
CA MET A 26 10.36 44.29 35.71
C MET A 26 11.64 43.59 36.15
N PRO A 27 11.67 42.24 36.17
CA PRO A 27 12.86 41.50 36.58
C PRO A 27 14.05 41.83 35.69
N SER A 28 15.25 41.67 36.24
CA SER A 28 16.45 41.47 35.42
C SER A 28 16.15 40.40 34.38
N THR A 29 16.32 40.74 33.09
CA THR A 29 16.18 39.79 31.97
C THR A 29 16.98 38.53 32.28
N GLY A 30 16.36 37.36 32.06
CA GLY A 30 16.85 36.08 32.57
C GLY A 30 18.31 35.81 32.23
N ALA A 31 18.99 35.07 33.12
CA ALA A 31 20.27 34.45 32.80
C ALA A 31 20.11 33.68 31.48
N GLY A 32 20.98 33.97 30.51
CA GLY A 32 20.73 33.61 29.13
C GLY A 32 20.52 32.11 28.93
N ALA A 33 19.55 31.76 28.10
CA ALA A 33 19.67 30.52 27.36
C ALA A 33 20.98 30.62 26.57
N ALA A 34 21.91 29.70 26.79
CA ALA A 34 23.08 29.59 25.94
C ALA A 34 22.60 29.30 24.51
N ASP A 35 23.14 29.99 23.52
CA ASP A 35 22.79 29.74 22.12
C ASP A 35 23.04 28.26 21.81
N ARG A 36 22.00 27.58 21.33
CA ARG A 36 22.01 26.13 21.11
C ARG A 36 23.09 25.80 20.08
N PRO A 37 24.04 24.89 20.38
CA PRO A 37 25.21 24.66 19.53
C PRO A 37 24.78 24.28 18.12
N THR A 38 25.38 24.93 17.13
CA THR A 38 25.06 24.71 15.72
C THR A 38 25.53 23.33 15.26
N ARG A 39 25.02 22.89 14.10
CA ARG A 39 25.46 21.65 13.45
C ARG A 39 26.98 21.65 13.15
N ALA A 40 27.60 22.81 12.96
CA ALA A 40 29.04 22.94 12.74
C ALA A 40 29.81 22.72 14.06
N GLU A 41 29.46 23.46 15.11
CA GLU A 41 30.09 23.33 16.43
C GLU A 41 29.96 21.91 16.99
N ALA A 42 28.81 21.26 16.79
CA ALA A 42 28.62 19.85 17.16
C ALA A 42 29.59 18.90 16.45
N VAL A 43 29.89 19.14 15.16
CA VAL A 43 30.88 18.37 14.40
C VAL A 43 32.31 18.64 14.88
N ASP A 44 32.65 19.90 15.16
CA ASP A 44 33.99 20.28 15.62
C ASP A 44 34.27 19.76 17.04
N ASN A 45 33.29 19.86 17.96
CA ASN A 45 33.36 19.27 19.30
C ASN A 45 33.55 17.74 19.23
N ALA A 46 32.77 17.06 18.39
CA ALA A 46 32.88 15.62 18.21
C ALA A 46 34.20 15.22 17.54
N ALA A 47 34.72 16.02 16.61
CA ALA A 47 36.04 15.81 16.00
C ALA A 47 37.18 15.94 17.01
N ALA A 48 37.12 16.91 17.93
CA ALA A 48 38.08 17.00 19.05
C ALA A 48 38.03 15.75 19.93
N VAL A 49 36.84 15.23 20.22
CA VAL A 49 36.65 13.95 20.93
C VAL A 49 37.19 12.75 20.15
N LEU A 50 37.09 12.72 18.81
CA LEU A 50 37.70 11.64 18.02
C LEU A 50 39.23 11.59 18.20
N VAL A 51 39.88 12.74 18.37
CA VAL A 51 41.33 12.84 18.62
C VAL A 51 41.67 12.40 20.04
N ASP A 52 41.01 12.96 21.06
CA ASP A 52 41.27 12.66 22.49
C ASP A 52 40.90 11.21 22.86
N ARG A 53 39.84 10.64 22.27
CA ARG A 53 39.28 9.33 22.63
C ARG A 53 39.46 8.25 21.57
N ALA A 54 40.34 8.46 20.57
CA ALA A 54 40.59 7.53 19.47
C ALA A 54 40.65 6.05 19.92
N ALA A 55 41.48 5.73 20.92
CA ALA A 55 41.64 4.38 21.45
C ALA A 55 40.37 3.79 22.09
N ALA A 56 39.57 4.60 22.80
CA ALA A 56 38.32 4.16 23.44
C ALA A 56 37.20 3.92 22.40
N LEU A 57 37.18 4.74 21.34
CA LEU A 57 36.35 4.53 20.14
C LEU A 57 36.89 3.38 19.26
N GLY A 58 38.05 2.83 19.61
CA GLY A 58 38.74 1.75 18.91
C GLY A 58 39.31 2.15 17.56
N LEU A 59 39.46 3.46 17.28
CA LEU A 59 40.00 4.02 16.05
C LEU A 59 41.53 3.83 16.02
N GLY A 60 42.04 3.15 14.99
CA GLY A 60 43.48 2.99 14.74
C GLY A 60 43.93 3.70 13.46
N ALA A 61 45.23 3.95 13.32
CA ALA A 61 45.82 4.72 12.21
C ALA A 61 45.55 4.19 10.78
N ALA A 62 45.01 2.98 10.63
CA ALA A 62 44.57 2.43 9.35
C ALA A 62 43.15 2.87 8.93
N GLN A 63 42.52 3.82 9.63
CA GLN A 63 41.07 4.07 9.56
C GLN A 63 40.74 5.54 9.45
N GLY A 64 39.71 5.84 8.65
CA GLY A 64 39.09 7.16 8.57
C GLY A 64 37.67 7.16 9.11
N THR A 65 37.14 8.35 9.38
CA THR A 65 35.78 8.59 9.85
C THR A 65 35.16 9.71 9.04
N ALA A 66 33.88 9.58 8.68
CA ALA A 66 33.11 10.61 8.00
C ALA A 66 31.80 10.85 8.77
N VAL A 67 31.40 12.10 8.95
CA VAL A 67 30.09 12.41 9.56
C VAL A 67 29.00 11.96 8.60
N ARG A 68 28.14 11.04 9.06
CA ARG A 68 26.90 10.67 8.35
C ARG A 68 25.78 11.62 8.73
N ASP A 69 25.62 11.87 10.03
CA ASP A 69 24.48 12.61 10.57
C ASP A 69 24.83 13.33 11.88
N VAL A 70 24.06 14.39 12.21
CA VAL A 70 24.25 15.25 13.38
C VAL A 70 22.88 15.67 13.90
N VAL A 71 22.57 15.23 15.13
CA VAL A 71 21.42 15.70 15.90
C VAL A 71 21.92 16.59 17.04
N VAL A 72 21.19 17.67 17.32
CA VAL A 72 21.34 18.47 18.54
C VAL A 72 19.98 18.53 19.20
N ASP A 73 19.87 18.14 20.46
CA ASP A 73 18.62 18.08 21.21
C ASP A 73 18.15 19.46 21.69
N ALA A 74 16.90 19.53 22.18
CA ALA A 74 16.30 20.77 22.66
C ALA A 74 16.98 21.34 23.92
N ASP A 75 17.67 20.51 24.71
CA ASP A 75 18.50 20.93 25.85
C ASP A 75 19.92 21.35 25.44
N GLY A 76 20.27 21.22 24.15
CA GLY A 76 21.59 21.49 23.60
C GLY A 76 22.52 20.28 23.52
N SER A 77 22.15 19.10 24.03
CA SER A 77 22.95 17.87 23.92
C SER A 77 23.23 17.52 22.46
N GLN A 78 24.44 17.03 22.15
CA GLN A 78 24.93 16.93 20.77
C GLN A 78 25.24 15.46 20.44
N HIS A 79 24.78 14.97 19.29
CA HIS A 79 24.88 13.57 18.88
C HIS A 79 25.38 13.47 17.43
N VAL A 80 26.62 13.02 17.24
CA VAL A 80 27.25 12.93 15.90
C VAL A 80 27.48 11.47 15.50
N ARG A 81 26.86 11.05 14.40
CA ARG A 81 26.96 9.70 13.84
C ARG A 81 28.05 9.66 12.78
N TYR A 82 28.98 8.71 12.90
CA TYR A 82 30.11 8.53 12.00
C TYR A 82 30.01 7.23 11.20
N ASP A 83 30.22 7.33 9.90
CA ASP A 83 30.69 6.24 9.05
C ASP A 83 32.20 6.02 9.24
N ARG A 84 32.67 4.80 8.98
CA ARG A 84 34.05 4.38 9.22
C ARG A 84 34.64 3.64 8.03
N THR A 85 35.92 3.89 7.76
CA THR A 85 36.72 3.16 6.76
C THR A 85 37.86 2.38 7.41
N TYR A 86 38.41 1.41 6.68
CA TYR A 86 39.66 0.73 6.99
C TYR A 86 40.46 0.60 5.69
N ARG A 87 41.64 1.23 5.61
CA ARG A 87 42.47 1.35 4.39
C ARG A 87 41.63 1.80 3.17
N GLN A 88 40.84 2.86 3.36
CA GLN A 88 39.86 3.42 2.41
C GLN A 88 38.68 2.52 2.01
N LEU A 89 38.57 1.28 2.50
CA LEU A 89 37.38 0.45 2.32
C LEU A 89 36.30 0.82 3.36
N PRO A 90 35.03 1.04 2.99
CA PRO A 90 33.94 1.23 3.94
C PRO A 90 33.77 0.02 4.86
N VAL A 91 33.40 0.26 6.13
CA VAL A 91 33.22 -0.80 7.13
C VAL A 91 31.75 -0.93 7.52
N ARG A 92 31.09 -2.02 7.10
CA ARG A 92 29.70 -2.32 7.46
C ARG A 92 29.65 -2.82 8.91
N GLY A 93 28.92 -2.11 9.78
CA GLY A 93 28.96 -2.32 11.24
C GLY A 93 30.21 -1.73 11.91
N GLY A 94 30.92 -0.83 11.23
CA GLY A 94 32.01 -0.04 11.82
C GLY A 94 31.56 1.33 12.35
N ASP A 95 30.30 1.70 12.11
CA ASP A 95 29.70 2.96 12.51
C ASP A 95 29.51 3.09 14.02
N PHE A 96 29.43 4.35 14.47
CA PHE A 96 29.29 4.71 15.87
C PHE A 96 28.68 6.10 16.01
N VAL A 97 28.14 6.42 17.20
CA VAL A 97 27.62 7.74 17.57
C VAL A 97 28.45 8.28 18.73
N VAL A 98 28.80 9.56 18.70
CA VAL A 98 29.42 10.29 19.81
C VAL A 98 28.38 11.19 20.44
N HIS A 99 28.19 11.07 21.76
CA HIS A 99 27.23 11.86 22.53
C HIS A 99 27.97 12.83 23.45
N LEU A 100 27.60 14.10 23.35
CA LEU A 100 28.18 15.23 24.08
C LEU A 100 27.10 15.96 24.88
N ALA A 101 27.53 16.67 25.92
CA ALA A 101 26.73 17.65 26.63
C ALA A 101 26.57 18.96 25.82
N PRO A 102 25.70 19.89 26.26
CA PRO A 102 25.53 21.18 25.60
C PRO A 102 26.82 22.01 25.45
N ASP A 103 27.76 21.87 26.39
CA ASP A 103 29.09 22.51 26.37
C ASP A 103 30.13 21.78 25.49
N GLY A 104 29.71 20.75 24.74
CA GLY A 104 30.59 19.92 23.91
C GLY A 104 31.37 18.84 24.68
N SER A 105 31.24 18.75 26.01
CA SER A 105 31.97 17.74 26.80
C SER A 105 31.46 16.31 26.54
N TYR A 106 32.38 15.36 26.47
CA TYR A 106 32.09 13.96 26.12
C TYR A 106 31.27 13.24 27.19
N ARG A 107 30.08 12.74 26.82
CA ARG A 107 29.22 11.90 27.69
C ARG A 107 29.36 10.41 27.42
N GLY A 108 29.51 9.99 26.16
CA GLY A 108 29.58 8.56 25.79
C GLY A 108 29.59 8.31 24.28
N ALA A 109 29.67 7.04 23.88
CA ALA A 109 29.63 6.64 22.48
C ALA A 109 29.05 5.24 22.27
N ASP A 110 27.98 5.14 21.47
CA ASP A 110 27.44 3.87 20.99
C ASP A 110 28.23 3.38 19.78
N ARG A 111 28.58 2.08 19.76
CA ARG A 111 29.45 1.48 18.73
C ARG A 111 28.83 0.21 18.14
N ALA A 112 28.62 0.16 16.82
CA ALA A 112 28.11 -1.03 16.13
C ALA A 112 29.05 -2.25 16.25
N THR A 113 30.35 -2.02 16.48
CA THR A 113 31.28 -3.09 16.87
C THR A 113 32.33 -2.65 17.91
N THR A 114 32.50 -3.46 18.95
CA THR A 114 33.57 -3.33 19.94
C THR A 114 34.88 -3.96 19.49
N ARG A 115 34.83 -4.89 18.51
CA ARG A 115 35.98 -5.67 18.03
C ARG A 115 37.01 -4.79 17.30
N ALA A 116 38.28 -5.16 17.39
CA ALA A 116 39.35 -4.51 16.63
C ALA A 116 39.15 -4.77 15.13
N ILE A 117 38.96 -3.69 14.35
CA ILE A 117 38.71 -3.78 12.91
C ILE A 117 40.06 -3.90 12.20
N SER A 118 40.45 -5.13 11.87
CA SER A 118 41.67 -5.45 11.15
C SER A 118 41.46 -6.71 10.30
N VAL A 119 42.08 -6.75 9.11
CA VAL A 119 42.00 -7.89 8.19
C VAL A 119 43.39 -8.25 7.64
N PRO A 120 43.71 -9.54 7.37
CA PRO A 120 45.02 -9.94 6.87
C PRO A 120 45.42 -9.28 5.54
N ALA A 121 44.44 -9.07 4.66
CA ALA A 121 44.62 -8.40 3.38
C ALA A 121 43.35 -7.62 2.98
N THR A 122 43.55 -6.56 2.19
CA THR A 122 42.47 -5.78 1.55
C THR A 122 42.36 -6.02 0.05
N THR A 123 43.21 -6.90 -0.51
CA THR A 123 43.13 -7.35 -1.91
C THR A 123 42.22 -8.58 -2.00
N PRO A 124 41.14 -8.56 -2.79
CA PRO A 124 40.20 -9.67 -2.84
C PRO A 124 40.70 -10.80 -3.77
N ALA A 125 40.54 -12.05 -3.33
CA ALA A 125 40.81 -13.23 -4.15
C ALA A 125 39.69 -13.43 -5.19
N VAL A 126 38.44 -13.39 -4.71
CA VAL A 126 37.24 -13.35 -5.57
C VAL A 126 37.18 -12.00 -6.26
N LYS A 127 37.21 -11.98 -7.60
CA LYS A 127 37.15 -10.73 -8.38
C LYS A 127 35.72 -10.23 -8.51
N ALA A 128 35.55 -8.92 -8.70
CA ALA A 128 34.23 -8.26 -8.74
C ALA A 128 33.23 -8.96 -9.69
N PRO A 129 33.57 -9.37 -10.93
CA PRO A 129 32.62 -10.07 -11.79
C PRO A 129 32.05 -11.34 -11.15
N LYS A 130 32.87 -12.11 -10.42
CA LYS A 130 32.39 -13.32 -9.74
C LYS A 130 31.49 -13.03 -8.53
N ALA A 131 31.69 -11.88 -7.86
CA ALA A 131 30.76 -11.41 -6.83
C ALA A 131 29.44 -10.92 -7.44
N ALA A 132 29.48 -10.27 -8.61
CA ALA A 132 28.29 -9.92 -9.39
C ALA A 132 27.49 -11.16 -9.80
N ASP A 133 28.17 -12.20 -10.33
CA ASP A 133 27.54 -13.49 -10.66
C ASP A 133 26.85 -14.12 -9.45
N LEU A 134 27.53 -14.17 -8.30
CA LEU A 134 26.99 -14.78 -7.07
C LEU A 134 25.75 -14.05 -6.57
N ALA A 135 25.74 -12.71 -6.60
CA ALA A 135 24.57 -11.93 -6.24
C ALA A 135 23.42 -12.08 -7.25
N ALA A 136 23.74 -12.11 -8.55
CA ALA A 136 22.80 -12.37 -9.64
C ALA A 136 22.22 -13.80 -9.59
N SER A 137 22.95 -14.78 -9.07
CA SER A 137 22.46 -16.12 -8.78
C SER A 137 21.55 -16.15 -7.55
N ALA A 138 21.92 -15.45 -6.47
CA ALA A 138 21.10 -15.38 -5.25
C ALA A 138 19.76 -14.66 -5.49
N LEU A 139 19.73 -13.57 -6.28
CA LEU A 139 18.49 -12.90 -6.66
C LEU A 139 17.59 -13.81 -7.54
N ARG A 140 18.16 -14.58 -8.48
CA ARG A 140 17.38 -15.58 -9.23
C ARG A 140 16.87 -16.73 -8.35
N ALA A 141 17.64 -17.14 -7.34
CA ALA A 141 17.28 -18.25 -6.45
C ALA A 141 16.07 -17.94 -5.54
N VAL A 142 15.69 -16.66 -5.39
CA VAL A 142 14.46 -16.25 -4.68
C VAL A 142 13.33 -15.82 -5.63
N ASN A 143 13.56 -15.76 -6.94
CA ASN A 143 12.56 -15.49 -7.99
C ASN A 143 12.52 -16.68 -8.99
N LEU A 144 12.32 -17.90 -8.45
CA LEU A 144 12.33 -19.12 -9.25
C LEU A 144 11.10 -19.23 -10.14
N GLY A 145 11.30 -19.52 -11.42
CA GLY A 145 10.25 -19.53 -12.45
C GLY A 145 10.18 -18.23 -13.26
N GLU A 146 10.74 -17.13 -12.77
CA GLU A 146 10.69 -15.84 -13.45
C GLU A 146 11.85 -15.58 -14.40
N THR A 147 11.54 -14.97 -15.55
CA THR A 147 12.56 -14.46 -16.49
C THR A 147 12.94 -13.03 -16.12
N LEU A 148 13.89 -12.89 -15.19
CA LEU A 148 14.39 -11.59 -14.76
C LEU A 148 15.09 -10.81 -15.91
N ARG A 149 14.57 -9.62 -16.21
CA ARG A 149 15.01 -8.70 -17.27
C ARG A 149 15.92 -7.61 -16.70
N LYS A 150 16.76 -7.01 -17.57
CA LYS A 150 17.69 -5.89 -17.23
C LYS A 150 18.53 -6.10 -15.95
N LEU A 151 18.83 -7.36 -15.61
CA LEU A 151 19.57 -7.70 -14.39
C LEU A 151 20.96 -7.06 -14.39
N THR A 152 21.22 -6.22 -13.39
CA THR A 152 22.54 -5.66 -13.09
C THR A 152 22.94 -6.03 -11.67
N ALA A 153 24.23 -6.26 -11.44
CA ALA A 153 24.79 -6.46 -10.11
C ALA A 153 26.03 -5.59 -9.96
N LYS A 154 26.10 -4.78 -8.90
CA LYS A 154 27.15 -3.78 -8.66
C LYS A 154 27.91 -4.09 -7.36
N PRO A 155 29.06 -4.80 -7.42
CA PRO A 155 29.85 -5.15 -6.24
C PRO A 155 30.66 -3.97 -5.71
N ARG A 156 30.57 -3.72 -4.40
CA ARG A 156 31.37 -2.77 -3.64
C ARG A 156 32.26 -3.54 -2.66
N LEU A 157 33.56 -3.27 -2.66
CA LEU A 157 34.48 -3.91 -1.71
C LEU A 157 34.40 -3.20 -0.35
N VAL A 158 34.14 -3.96 0.71
CA VAL A 158 33.92 -3.47 2.07
C VAL A 158 34.64 -4.37 3.09
N ILE A 159 34.77 -3.88 4.33
CA ILE A 159 34.99 -4.75 5.49
C ILE A 159 33.63 -5.04 6.13
N ASP A 160 33.26 -6.31 6.22
CA ASP A 160 32.12 -6.75 7.03
C ASP A 160 32.58 -6.96 8.47
N ALA A 161 32.02 -6.17 9.40
CA ALA A 161 32.26 -6.25 10.84
C ALA A 161 30.98 -6.57 11.65
N LEU A 162 29.82 -6.70 10.99
CA LEU A 162 28.57 -7.13 11.63
C LEU A 162 28.63 -8.63 11.98
N HIS A 163 29.02 -9.46 11.02
CA HIS A 163 28.87 -10.91 11.13
C HIS A 163 30.07 -11.58 11.84
N GLY A 164 30.40 -11.11 13.05
CA GLY A 164 31.42 -11.69 13.92
C GLY A 164 32.82 -11.07 13.76
N ALA A 165 33.81 -11.87 13.38
CA ALA A 165 35.18 -11.37 13.18
C ALA A 165 35.27 -10.54 11.88
N PRO A 166 35.85 -9.31 11.91
CA PRO A 166 35.97 -8.46 10.72
C PRO A 166 36.65 -9.16 9.55
N LYS A 167 36.08 -9.04 8.35
CA LYS A 167 36.55 -9.75 7.14
C LYS A 167 36.36 -8.91 5.87
N LEU A 168 37.19 -9.16 4.86
CA LEU A 168 37.02 -8.55 3.54
C LEU A 168 35.82 -9.18 2.81
N ALA A 169 34.90 -8.35 2.34
CA ALA A 169 33.66 -8.78 1.69
C ALA A 169 33.31 -7.93 0.46
N TRP A 170 32.58 -8.53 -0.47
CA TRP A 170 31.85 -7.83 -1.51
C TRP A 170 30.40 -7.64 -1.06
N GLU A 171 29.99 -6.40 -0.86
CA GLU A 171 28.57 -6.04 -0.74
C GLU A 171 28.06 -5.74 -2.15
N THR A 172 27.13 -6.52 -2.65
CA THR A 172 26.67 -6.44 -4.04
C THR A 172 25.17 -6.23 -4.09
N ASN A 173 24.75 -5.08 -4.63
CA ASN A 173 23.34 -4.84 -4.93
C ASN A 173 23.05 -5.45 -6.31
N ALA A 174 22.19 -6.46 -6.35
CA ALA A 174 21.62 -7.03 -7.57
C ALA A 174 20.21 -6.45 -7.76
N VAL A 175 19.92 -5.93 -8.95
CA VAL A 175 18.63 -5.31 -9.32
C VAL A 175 18.23 -5.77 -10.71
N ALA A 176 16.99 -6.20 -10.87
CA ALA A 176 16.38 -6.59 -12.13
C ALA A 176 14.95 -6.04 -12.25
N GLN A 177 14.32 -6.31 -13.39
CA GLN A 177 12.87 -6.28 -13.53
C GLN A 177 12.33 -7.71 -13.62
N ASP A 178 11.14 -7.97 -13.09
CA ASP A 178 10.38 -9.21 -13.31
C ASP A 178 9.85 -9.28 -14.79
N PRO A 179 9.10 -10.32 -15.19
CA PRO A 179 8.48 -10.41 -16.51
C PRO A 179 7.45 -9.30 -16.82
N GLN A 180 6.90 -8.65 -15.80
CA GLN A 180 5.88 -7.59 -15.87
C GLN A 180 6.52 -6.19 -15.97
N GLY A 181 7.76 -6.02 -15.50
CA GLY A 181 8.49 -4.76 -15.45
C GLY A 181 8.74 -4.21 -14.04
N ASN A 182 8.24 -4.86 -12.99
CA ASN A 182 8.44 -4.41 -11.61
C ASN A 182 9.91 -4.52 -11.21
N PRO A 183 10.47 -3.56 -10.45
CA PRO A 183 11.79 -3.72 -9.87
C PRO A 183 11.78 -4.88 -8.84
N VAL A 184 12.78 -5.76 -8.93
CA VAL A 184 13.17 -6.74 -7.90
C VAL A 184 14.63 -6.52 -7.53
N ALA A 185 14.96 -6.50 -6.24
CA ALA A 185 16.30 -6.14 -5.78
C ALA A 185 16.70 -6.91 -4.51
N ARG A 186 17.97 -7.37 -4.47
CA ARG A 186 18.55 -8.05 -3.31
C ARG A 186 20.00 -7.62 -3.11
N THR A 187 20.39 -7.33 -1.87
CA THR A 187 21.78 -7.08 -1.49
C THR A 187 22.39 -8.37 -0.97
N VAL A 188 23.58 -8.68 -1.44
CA VAL A 188 24.28 -9.95 -1.12
C VAL A 188 25.68 -9.62 -0.62
N VAL A 189 26.00 -10.05 0.60
CA VAL A 189 27.33 -9.90 1.21
C VAL A 189 28.09 -11.20 1.01
N THR A 190 29.15 -11.15 0.20
CA THR A 190 29.97 -12.31 -0.17
C THR A 190 31.37 -12.20 0.41
N ASN A 191 31.91 -13.25 1.02
CA ASN A 191 33.29 -13.26 1.49
C ASN A 191 34.27 -13.11 0.32
N ALA A 192 35.09 -12.06 0.32
CA ALA A 192 35.93 -11.72 -0.82
C ALA A 192 37.18 -12.60 -0.97
N THR A 193 37.44 -13.49 0.01
CA THR A 193 38.51 -14.49 -0.03
C THR A 193 38.00 -15.85 -0.49
N THR A 194 36.81 -16.28 -0.02
CA THR A 194 36.31 -17.66 -0.26
C THR A 194 35.12 -17.76 -1.22
N GLY A 195 34.44 -16.66 -1.52
CA GLY A 195 33.22 -16.66 -2.36
C GLY A 195 31.97 -17.18 -1.65
N LYS A 196 32.07 -17.59 -0.37
CA LYS A 196 30.90 -17.98 0.42
C LYS A 196 30.04 -16.75 0.73
N GLN A 197 28.72 -16.85 0.51
CA GLN A 197 27.76 -15.88 1.01
C GLN A 197 27.85 -15.79 2.55
N ILE A 198 27.94 -14.57 3.05
CA ILE A 198 27.90 -14.23 4.47
C ILE A 198 26.46 -13.98 4.88
N ASP A 199 25.75 -13.16 4.10
CA ASP A 199 24.36 -12.73 4.35
C ASP A 199 23.71 -12.25 3.03
N ALA A 200 22.38 -12.21 2.95
CA ALA A 200 21.64 -11.56 1.87
C ALA A 200 20.18 -11.24 2.25
N TRP A 201 19.74 -10.01 2.02
CA TRP A 201 18.38 -9.51 2.27
C TRP A 201 17.85 -8.73 1.06
N ASP A 202 16.54 -8.62 0.92
CA ASP A 202 15.90 -7.90 -0.17
C ASP A 202 16.02 -6.39 0.00
N SER A 203 16.30 -5.67 -1.10
CA SER A 203 16.62 -4.24 -1.10
C SER A 203 15.39 -3.36 -1.39
N ILE A 204 14.19 -3.92 -1.30
CA ILE A 204 12.92 -3.23 -1.48
C ILE A 204 12.39 -2.91 -0.09
N GLU A 205 12.56 -1.66 0.34
CA GLU A 205 12.13 -1.20 1.66
C GLU A 205 10.64 -0.83 1.61
N THR A 206 9.85 -1.57 2.38
CA THR A 206 8.42 -1.34 2.56
C THR A 206 8.20 -0.11 3.43
N ALA A 207 7.45 0.87 2.93
CA ALA A 207 7.05 2.05 3.69
C ALA A 207 5.54 2.02 3.94
N THR A 208 5.11 2.49 5.11
CA THR A 208 3.69 2.81 5.34
C THR A 208 3.50 4.31 5.10
N GLY A 209 2.53 4.65 4.26
CA GLY A 209 2.10 6.01 3.98
C GLY A 209 0.63 6.19 4.28
N ASP A 210 0.10 7.36 3.93
CA ASP A 210 -1.34 7.61 3.97
C ASP A 210 -1.80 8.47 2.80
N GLY A 211 -3.07 8.36 2.45
CA GLY A 211 -3.66 9.07 1.32
C GLY A 211 -4.96 9.76 1.67
N GLN A 212 -5.16 10.95 1.12
CA GLN A 212 -6.44 11.65 1.11
C GLN A 212 -7.19 11.22 -0.15
N SER A 213 -8.12 10.28 0.01
CA SER A 213 -8.93 9.68 -1.06
C SER A 213 -10.20 10.49 -1.37
N LEU A 214 -10.81 10.28 -2.54
CA LEU A 214 -12.07 10.91 -2.94
C LEU A 214 -13.24 10.47 -2.07
N TYR A 215 -13.29 9.18 -1.74
CA TYR A 215 -14.50 8.55 -1.19
C TYR A 215 -14.26 7.90 0.19
N GLY A 216 -13.10 7.26 0.38
CA GLY A 216 -12.71 6.59 1.62
C GLY A 216 -12.17 7.51 2.73
N GLY A 217 -12.15 8.84 2.53
CA GLY A 217 -11.55 9.79 3.47
C GLY A 217 -10.02 9.65 3.54
N LYS A 218 -9.43 9.76 4.74
CA LYS A 218 -8.00 9.50 4.94
C LYS A 218 -7.76 8.00 5.15
N VAL A 219 -7.03 7.37 4.24
CA VAL A 219 -6.79 5.91 4.21
C VAL A 219 -5.30 5.58 4.39
N PRO A 220 -4.95 4.43 5.04
CA PRO A 220 -3.57 3.95 5.10
C PRO A 220 -3.15 3.29 3.79
N LEU A 221 -1.88 3.39 3.44
CA LEU A 221 -1.30 2.79 2.23
C LEU A 221 0.01 2.07 2.57
N GLN A 222 0.31 0.98 1.85
CA GLN A 222 1.66 0.43 1.79
C GLN A 222 2.32 0.84 0.48
N THR A 223 3.56 1.31 0.57
CA THR A 223 4.32 1.90 -0.54
C THR A 223 5.75 1.36 -0.56
N THR A 224 6.45 1.61 -1.66
CA THR A 224 7.84 1.17 -1.85
C THR A 224 8.77 2.37 -1.87
N LEU A 225 9.77 2.43 -0.97
CA LEU A 225 10.80 3.46 -1.03
C LEU A 225 11.76 3.18 -2.20
N SER A 226 11.91 4.14 -3.11
CA SER A 226 12.70 4.03 -4.34
C SER A 226 13.67 5.22 -4.47
N GLY A 227 14.76 5.19 -3.70
CA GLY A 227 15.75 6.26 -3.66
C GLY A 227 15.38 7.31 -2.60
N SER A 228 14.95 8.49 -3.03
CA SER A 228 14.49 9.58 -2.14
C SER A 228 13.01 9.94 -2.35
N ALA A 229 12.24 9.00 -2.89
CA ALA A 229 10.82 9.13 -3.20
C ALA A 229 10.14 7.77 -3.04
N TYR A 230 8.86 7.79 -2.71
CA TYR A 230 8.01 6.62 -2.56
C TYR A 230 7.30 6.30 -3.88
N GLN A 231 7.01 5.04 -4.12
CA GLN A 231 6.17 4.54 -5.22
C GLN A 231 4.86 4.01 -4.62
N LEU A 232 3.73 4.32 -5.25
CA LEU A 232 2.42 3.79 -4.90
C LEU A 232 2.31 2.33 -5.38
N LYS A 233 3.02 1.47 -4.66
CA LYS A 233 3.24 0.05 -4.90
C LYS A 233 3.35 -0.68 -3.57
N ASP A 234 2.43 -1.61 -3.31
CA ASP A 234 2.42 -2.46 -2.13
C ASP A 234 3.13 -3.81 -2.39
N PRO A 235 4.36 -4.03 -1.87
CA PRO A 235 5.05 -5.32 -1.98
C PRO A 235 4.45 -6.40 -1.07
N THR A 236 3.62 -6.05 -0.08
CA THR A 236 3.00 -7.00 0.86
C THR A 236 1.79 -7.75 0.27
N ARG A 237 1.16 -7.18 -0.77
CA ARG A 237 0.02 -7.74 -1.51
C ARG A 237 0.38 -8.13 -2.93
N GLY A 238 1.48 -8.87 -3.07
CA GLY A 238 1.87 -9.45 -4.36
C GLY A 238 2.45 -8.46 -5.37
N ASN A 239 2.96 -7.31 -4.92
CA ASN A 239 3.47 -6.20 -5.75
C ASN A 239 2.36 -5.44 -6.53
N THR A 240 1.17 -5.27 -5.95
CA THR A 240 0.15 -4.36 -6.54
C THR A 240 0.69 -2.94 -6.63
N TYR A 241 0.27 -2.18 -7.65
CA TYR A 241 0.63 -0.77 -7.80
C TYR A 241 -0.43 0.01 -8.57
N THR A 242 -0.45 1.32 -8.40
CA THR A 242 -1.27 2.23 -9.22
C THR A 242 -0.41 3.11 -10.12
N GLY A 243 -0.74 3.16 -11.41
CA GLY A 243 -0.08 4.00 -12.40
C GLY A 243 -1.04 4.89 -13.19
N ASP A 244 -0.50 6.01 -13.68
CA ASP A 244 -1.21 7.01 -14.47
C ASP A 244 -1.31 6.59 -15.95
N ALA A 245 -2.54 6.56 -16.48
CA ALA A 245 -2.84 6.36 -17.91
C ALA A 245 -2.76 7.65 -18.75
N ALA A 246 -2.45 8.79 -18.13
CA ALA A 246 -2.20 10.09 -18.74
C ALA A 246 -3.33 10.58 -19.68
N ASN A 247 -4.58 10.23 -19.34
CA ASN A 247 -5.80 10.50 -20.12
C ASN A 247 -5.76 9.94 -21.55
N LYS A 248 -5.07 8.81 -21.73
CA LYS A 248 -5.01 8.04 -22.98
C LYS A 248 -5.79 6.74 -22.83
N THR A 249 -6.12 6.13 -23.97
CA THR A 249 -6.77 4.82 -24.07
C THR A 249 -5.86 3.79 -24.73
N ASP A 250 -6.21 2.52 -24.58
CA ASP A 250 -5.70 1.45 -25.43
C ASP A 250 -6.34 1.56 -26.83
N LEU A 251 -5.58 1.25 -27.89
CA LEU A 251 -6.07 1.16 -29.26
C LEU A 251 -5.80 -0.25 -29.76
N CYS A 252 -6.86 -1.07 -29.83
CA CYS A 252 -6.78 -2.47 -30.19
C CYS A 252 -7.62 -2.79 -31.43
N VAL A 253 -7.02 -3.54 -32.36
CA VAL A 253 -7.61 -3.90 -33.66
C VAL A 253 -7.50 -5.41 -33.81
N LEU A 254 -8.63 -6.09 -34.02
CA LEU A 254 -8.70 -7.57 -34.11
C LEU A 254 -8.03 -8.28 -32.91
N GLY A 255 -8.22 -7.74 -31.70
CA GLY A 255 -7.61 -8.25 -30.46
C GLY A 255 -6.15 -7.85 -30.23
N VAL A 256 -5.48 -7.21 -31.19
CA VAL A 256 -4.08 -6.77 -31.06
C VAL A 256 -4.02 -5.28 -30.73
N CYS A 257 -3.51 -4.95 -29.54
CA CYS A 257 -3.33 -3.56 -29.10
C CYS A 257 -2.09 -2.94 -29.74
N VAL A 258 -2.31 -2.11 -30.77
CA VAL A 258 -1.26 -1.37 -31.51
C VAL A 258 -0.75 -0.16 -30.73
N SER A 259 -1.53 0.32 -29.77
CA SER A 259 -1.10 1.20 -28.69
C SER A 259 -1.76 0.76 -27.39
N ARG A 260 -1.08 0.94 -26.26
CA ARG A 260 -1.70 0.91 -24.93
C ARG A 260 -1.48 2.24 -24.21
N ALA A 261 -2.42 2.62 -23.36
CA ALA A 261 -2.24 3.68 -22.39
C ALA A 261 -1.06 3.33 -21.47
N PRO A 262 -0.29 4.33 -20.98
CA PRO A 262 0.75 4.08 -19.98
C PRO A 262 0.14 3.56 -18.67
N SER A 263 1.03 3.09 -17.79
CA SER A 263 0.75 2.91 -16.37
C SER A 263 1.98 3.39 -15.63
N THR A 264 2.17 4.72 -15.62
CA THR A 264 3.33 5.34 -14.97
C THR A 264 3.09 5.31 -13.47
N VAL A 265 3.76 4.40 -12.76
CA VAL A 265 3.62 4.23 -11.30
C VAL A 265 3.69 5.58 -10.60
N PHE A 266 2.68 5.89 -9.79
CA PHE A 266 2.66 7.16 -9.05
C PHE A 266 3.83 7.24 -8.07
N THR A 267 4.49 8.40 -8.02
CA THR A 267 5.60 8.67 -7.10
C THR A 267 5.33 9.91 -6.27
N ASP A 268 5.70 9.87 -4.99
CA ASP A 268 5.58 10.99 -4.06
C ASP A 268 6.87 11.20 -3.23
N ALA A 269 7.06 12.40 -2.69
CA ALA A 269 8.28 12.79 -1.97
C ALA A 269 8.25 12.54 -0.45
N ASP A 270 7.08 12.57 0.20
CA ASP A 270 6.95 12.49 1.67
C ASP A 270 6.03 11.35 2.17
N ASN A 271 5.37 10.65 1.26
CA ASN A 271 4.44 9.53 1.46
C ASN A 271 3.02 9.94 1.90
N HIS A 272 2.62 11.21 1.72
CA HIS A 272 1.27 11.72 1.93
C HIS A 272 0.55 12.00 0.60
N TRP A 273 -0.26 11.04 0.16
CA TRP A 273 -0.76 10.98 -1.21
C TRP A 273 -2.11 11.71 -1.40
N GLY A 274 -2.29 12.38 -2.54
CA GLY A 274 -3.58 12.97 -2.93
C GLY A 274 -3.99 14.20 -2.11
N THR A 275 -5.19 14.74 -2.39
CA THR A 275 -5.72 15.95 -1.74
C THR A 275 -7.20 15.84 -1.34
N GLY A 276 -7.78 14.63 -1.39
CA GLY A 276 -9.20 14.38 -1.13
C GLY A 276 -10.14 14.97 -2.19
N ASN A 277 -9.61 15.40 -3.33
CA ASN A 277 -10.38 15.96 -4.45
C ASN A 277 -9.65 15.80 -5.80
N THR A 278 -10.38 15.99 -6.89
CA THR A 278 -9.94 15.72 -8.27
C THR A 278 -8.87 16.68 -8.83
N SER A 279 -8.50 17.75 -8.12
CA SER A 279 -7.37 18.61 -8.55
C SER A 279 -6.01 17.91 -8.47
N SER A 280 -5.88 16.87 -7.63
CA SER A 280 -4.70 16.01 -7.59
C SER A 280 -5.01 14.66 -8.21
N ARG A 281 -4.22 14.29 -9.22
CA ARG A 281 -4.25 12.96 -9.87
C ARG A 281 -3.99 11.84 -8.86
N ALA A 282 -3.09 12.08 -7.92
CA ALA A 282 -2.79 11.13 -6.86
C ALA A 282 -4.02 10.79 -5.99
N THR A 283 -5.03 11.65 -5.89
CA THR A 283 -6.27 11.34 -5.14
C THR A 283 -6.95 10.09 -5.69
N ALA A 284 -7.28 10.03 -6.98
CA ALA A 284 -7.91 8.85 -7.57
C ALA A 284 -6.99 7.61 -7.52
N ALA A 285 -5.67 7.82 -7.55
CA ALA A 285 -4.70 6.76 -7.38
C ALA A 285 -4.71 6.14 -5.97
N VAL A 286 -4.96 6.96 -4.94
CA VAL A 286 -5.16 6.51 -3.55
C VAL A 286 -6.38 5.62 -3.45
N ASP A 287 -7.55 6.05 -3.94
CA ASP A 287 -8.78 5.24 -3.88
C ASP A 287 -8.57 3.88 -4.56
N ALA A 288 -7.99 3.86 -5.77
CA ALA A 288 -7.74 2.62 -6.52
C ALA A 288 -6.74 1.68 -5.82
N GLN A 289 -5.63 2.18 -5.26
CA GLN A 289 -4.71 1.34 -4.48
C GLN A 289 -5.38 0.82 -3.21
N TYR A 290 -6.10 1.68 -2.48
CA TYR A 290 -6.79 1.28 -1.25
C TYR A 290 -7.88 0.23 -1.51
N GLY A 291 -8.69 0.39 -2.55
CA GLY A 291 -9.69 -0.61 -2.96
C GLY A 291 -9.06 -1.95 -3.35
N THR A 292 -7.91 -1.93 -4.02
CA THR A 292 -7.11 -3.13 -4.31
C THR A 292 -6.62 -3.80 -3.01
N ASP A 293 -6.04 -3.01 -2.11
CA ASP A 293 -5.47 -3.48 -0.83
C ASP A 293 -6.54 -4.11 0.07
N VAL A 294 -7.72 -3.48 0.17
CA VAL A 294 -8.84 -3.98 0.98
C VAL A 294 -9.48 -5.22 0.34
N THR A 295 -9.64 -5.26 -0.98
CA THR A 295 -10.23 -6.42 -1.67
C THR A 295 -9.32 -7.65 -1.60
N TRP A 296 -8.01 -7.45 -1.78
CA TRP A 296 -7.00 -8.48 -1.53
C TRP A 296 -7.10 -9.01 -0.10
N ASP A 297 -7.19 -8.11 0.88
CA ASP A 297 -7.30 -8.45 2.29
C ASP A 297 -8.60 -9.19 2.61
N TYR A 298 -9.74 -8.82 2.02
CA TYR A 298 -11.01 -9.53 2.12
C TYR A 298 -10.86 -10.98 1.61
N TYR A 299 -10.43 -11.16 0.36
CA TYR A 299 -10.27 -12.49 -0.24
C TYR A 299 -9.28 -13.38 0.54
N LYS A 300 -8.19 -12.79 1.05
CA LYS A 300 -7.17 -13.50 1.82
C LYS A 300 -7.61 -13.86 3.24
N LYS A 301 -8.33 -12.97 3.95
CA LYS A 301 -8.75 -13.17 5.35
C LYS A 301 -10.05 -13.97 5.48
N VAL A 302 -10.99 -13.80 4.54
CA VAL A 302 -12.32 -14.43 4.59
C VAL A 302 -12.33 -15.76 3.84
N HIS A 303 -11.72 -15.80 2.64
CA HIS A 303 -11.80 -16.96 1.74
C HIS A 303 -10.48 -17.73 1.60
N GLY A 304 -9.39 -17.27 2.22
CA GLY A 304 -8.06 -17.86 2.13
C GLY A 304 -7.37 -17.69 0.75
N ARG A 305 -7.95 -16.89 -0.17
CA ARG A 305 -7.43 -16.73 -1.53
C ARG A 305 -6.32 -15.69 -1.55
N ASN A 306 -5.10 -16.10 -1.93
CA ASN A 306 -3.94 -15.22 -2.00
C ASN A 306 -3.89 -14.50 -3.35
N GLY A 307 -4.64 -13.41 -3.49
CA GLY A 307 -4.72 -12.61 -4.73
C GLY A 307 -5.67 -13.17 -5.80
N ILE A 308 -5.74 -12.49 -6.95
CA ILE A 308 -6.77 -12.73 -7.98
C ILE A 308 -6.74 -14.16 -8.51
N ALA A 309 -5.57 -14.69 -8.85
CA ALA A 309 -5.40 -16.07 -9.30
C ALA A 309 -5.20 -17.09 -8.17
N GLY A 310 -5.10 -16.64 -6.90
CA GLY A 310 -4.78 -17.47 -5.74
C GLY A 310 -3.30 -17.86 -5.61
N ASP A 311 -2.46 -17.43 -6.54
CA ASP A 311 -1.01 -17.71 -6.64
C ASP A 311 -0.12 -16.76 -5.82
N GLY A 312 -0.66 -15.64 -5.35
CA GLY A 312 0.06 -14.57 -4.67
C GLY A 312 0.57 -13.44 -5.56
N LYS A 313 0.18 -13.40 -6.84
CA LYS A 313 0.51 -12.32 -7.77
C LYS A 313 -0.49 -11.16 -7.67
N GLY A 314 0.02 -9.93 -7.59
CA GLY A 314 -0.74 -8.69 -7.65
C GLY A 314 -1.19 -8.32 -9.07
N SER A 315 -2.37 -7.70 -9.17
CA SER A 315 -2.77 -6.87 -10.32
C SER A 315 -2.16 -5.48 -10.23
N PHE A 316 -2.34 -4.65 -11.26
CA PHE A 316 -2.06 -3.23 -11.18
C PHE A 316 -3.25 -2.38 -11.62
N ASN A 317 -3.22 -1.10 -11.26
CA ASN A 317 -4.28 -0.15 -11.55
C ASN A 317 -3.84 0.86 -12.61
N ARG A 318 -4.78 1.24 -13.47
CA ARG A 318 -4.67 2.36 -14.42
C ARG A 318 -5.75 3.39 -14.11
N VAL A 319 -5.39 4.48 -13.45
CA VAL A 319 -6.30 5.62 -13.23
C VAL A 319 -6.08 6.70 -14.29
N HIS A 320 -7.08 7.58 -14.47
CA HIS A 320 -7.11 8.58 -15.54
C HIS A 320 -7.05 7.97 -16.95
N TYR A 321 -7.83 6.92 -17.17
CA TYR A 321 -7.95 6.29 -18.48
C TYR A 321 -8.91 7.08 -19.38
N GLY A 322 -8.45 7.48 -20.56
CA GLY A 322 -9.20 8.32 -21.50
C GLY A 322 -9.51 9.74 -20.98
N SER A 323 -10.42 10.44 -21.67
CA SER A 323 -11.03 11.71 -21.21
C SER A 323 -12.52 11.47 -21.02
N ASP A 324 -13.11 12.01 -19.96
CA ASP A 324 -14.56 11.97 -19.70
C ASP A 324 -15.14 10.54 -19.73
N TYR A 325 -14.30 9.56 -19.37
CA TYR A 325 -14.57 8.14 -19.58
C TYR A 325 -15.45 7.60 -18.47
N ASN A 326 -16.75 7.49 -18.75
CA ASN A 326 -17.78 6.95 -17.85
C ASN A 326 -17.75 5.41 -17.74
N ASN A 327 -16.58 4.79 -17.50
CA ASN A 327 -16.51 3.36 -17.19
C ASN A 327 -15.26 2.97 -16.38
N ALA A 328 -15.36 1.83 -15.70
CA ALA A 328 -14.24 1.05 -15.17
C ALA A 328 -14.24 -0.35 -15.83
N PHE A 329 -13.11 -1.07 -15.80
CA PHE A 329 -13.04 -2.47 -16.28
C PHE A 329 -11.77 -3.21 -15.81
N TRP A 330 -11.92 -4.53 -15.66
CA TRP A 330 -10.85 -5.53 -15.64
C TRP A 330 -10.42 -5.94 -17.08
N ASP A 331 -9.12 -6.15 -17.31
CA ASP A 331 -8.58 -6.79 -18.52
C ASP A 331 -7.59 -7.91 -18.13
N ASP A 332 -7.98 -9.18 -18.32
CA ASP A 332 -7.13 -10.36 -18.11
C ASP A 332 -5.82 -10.31 -18.92
N THR A 333 -5.82 -9.64 -20.08
CA THR A 333 -4.65 -9.53 -20.96
C THR A 333 -3.53 -8.69 -20.35
N CYS A 334 -3.86 -7.68 -19.54
CA CYS A 334 -2.90 -6.95 -18.72
C CYS A 334 -2.83 -7.50 -17.28
N PHE A 335 -3.83 -8.25 -16.83
CA PHE A 335 -4.06 -8.59 -15.42
C PHE A 335 -4.18 -7.32 -14.57
N CYS A 336 -4.99 -6.37 -15.04
CA CYS A 336 -5.07 -5.01 -14.49
C CYS A 336 -6.48 -4.44 -14.46
N MET A 337 -6.74 -3.56 -13.49
CA MET A 337 -7.99 -2.83 -13.32
C MET A 337 -7.81 -1.41 -13.87
N THR A 338 -8.80 -0.90 -14.58
CA THR A 338 -8.70 0.35 -15.35
C THR A 338 -9.89 1.24 -15.05
N TYR A 339 -9.63 2.50 -14.70
CA TYR A 339 -10.62 3.43 -14.16
C TYR A 339 -10.60 4.76 -14.93
N GLY A 340 -11.77 5.16 -15.43
CA GLY A 340 -11.99 6.48 -15.99
C GLY A 340 -12.20 7.57 -14.93
N ASP A 341 -12.03 8.82 -15.33
CA ASP A 341 -12.26 10.01 -14.48
C ASP A 341 -13.74 10.42 -14.40
N GLY A 342 -14.62 9.80 -15.21
CA GLY A 342 -16.00 10.24 -15.41
C GLY A 342 -16.11 11.59 -16.13
N ASP A 343 -17.33 11.94 -16.57
CA ASP A 343 -17.67 13.20 -17.24
C ASP A 343 -17.94 14.38 -16.27
N GLY A 344 -17.84 14.15 -14.97
CA GLY A 344 -18.13 15.11 -13.90
C GLY A 344 -19.61 15.45 -13.69
N SER A 345 -20.52 14.92 -14.53
CA SER A 345 -21.93 15.30 -14.62
C SER A 345 -22.87 14.12 -14.31
N THR A 346 -22.60 12.98 -14.93
CA THR A 346 -23.21 11.66 -14.72
C THR A 346 -22.39 10.86 -13.70
N PHE A 347 -21.06 10.89 -13.81
CA PHE A 347 -20.12 10.20 -12.91
C PHE A 347 -18.89 11.06 -12.59
N GLY A 348 -18.30 10.87 -11.42
CA GLY A 348 -16.90 11.25 -11.17
C GLY A 348 -15.96 10.06 -11.38
N PRO A 349 -14.70 10.14 -10.90
CA PRO A 349 -13.74 9.05 -11.08
C PRO A 349 -14.27 7.76 -10.49
N LEU A 350 -14.22 6.69 -11.28
CA LEU A 350 -14.90 5.42 -11.00
C LEU A 350 -14.05 4.51 -10.10
N VAL A 351 -13.63 5.03 -8.96
CA VAL A 351 -12.64 4.42 -8.05
C VAL A 351 -13.18 4.16 -6.64
N SER A 352 -14.51 4.13 -6.45
CA SER A 352 -15.11 3.80 -5.15
C SER A 352 -14.79 2.36 -4.71
N LEU A 353 -14.95 2.09 -3.42
CA LEU A 353 -14.48 0.86 -2.81
C LEU A 353 -15.22 -0.39 -3.32
N ASP A 354 -16.53 -0.27 -3.53
CA ASP A 354 -17.37 -1.26 -4.17
C ASP A 354 -16.95 -1.54 -5.62
N VAL A 355 -16.69 -0.49 -6.41
CA VAL A 355 -16.27 -0.60 -7.83
C VAL A 355 -14.87 -1.22 -7.93
N ALA A 356 -13.93 -0.81 -7.07
CA ALA A 356 -12.62 -1.44 -7.01
C ALA A 356 -12.71 -2.93 -6.61
N GLY A 357 -13.64 -3.27 -5.71
CA GLY A 357 -13.96 -4.66 -5.36
C GLY A 357 -14.62 -5.44 -6.51
N HIS A 358 -15.51 -4.80 -7.25
CA HIS A 358 -16.20 -5.33 -8.43
C HIS A 358 -15.20 -5.67 -9.54
N GLU A 359 -14.31 -4.75 -9.92
CA GLU A 359 -13.28 -5.01 -10.94
C GLU A 359 -12.34 -6.15 -10.55
N MET A 360 -11.89 -6.20 -9.28
CA MET A 360 -11.03 -7.28 -8.81
C MET A 360 -11.74 -8.64 -8.80
N SER A 361 -13.07 -8.63 -8.67
CA SER A 361 -13.92 -9.82 -8.61
C SER A 361 -14.25 -10.40 -9.99
N HIS A 362 -14.23 -9.60 -11.06
CA HIS A 362 -14.20 -10.13 -12.43
C HIS A 362 -12.95 -10.99 -12.65
N GLY A 363 -11.78 -10.51 -12.21
CA GLY A 363 -10.54 -11.30 -12.26
C GLY A 363 -10.57 -12.57 -11.41
N VAL A 364 -11.25 -12.54 -10.26
CA VAL A 364 -11.47 -13.77 -9.47
C VAL A 364 -12.41 -14.73 -10.22
N THR A 365 -13.38 -14.22 -10.96
CA THR A 365 -14.32 -15.01 -11.79
C THR A 365 -13.62 -15.65 -12.99
N SER A 366 -12.81 -14.91 -13.75
CA SER A 366 -12.02 -15.46 -14.87
C SER A 366 -11.03 -16.54 -14.41
N HIS A 367 -10.39 -16.34 -13.25
CA HIS A 367 -9.51 -17.31 -12.61
C HIS A 367 -10.22 -18.36 -11.74
N THR A 368 -11.52 -18.59 -11.92
CA THR A 368 -12.28 -19.68 -11.24
C THR A 368 -13.34 -20.33 -12.12
N ALA A 369 -14.51 -19.69 -12.27
CA ALA A 369 -15.66 -20.23 -13.00
C ALA A 369 -15.62 -19.90 -14.50
N ASP A 370 -14.88 -18.87 -14.90
CA ASP A 370 -14.78 -18.35 -16.28
C ASP A 370 -16.16 -18.02 -16.89
N LEU A 371 -17.06 -17.42 -16.08
CA LEU A 371 -18.44 -17.13 -16.48
C LEU A 371 -18.49 -16.28 -17.76
N THR A 372 -18.98 -16.89 -18.85
CA THR A 372 -19.04 -16.26 -20.18
C THR A 372 -19.75 -14.91 -20.09
N TYR A 373 -19.15 -13.83 -20.55
CA TYR A 373 -19.70 -12.47 -20.43
C TYR A 373 -20.82 -12.19 -21.45
N SER A 374 -21.89 -13.01 -21.42
CA SER A 374 -23.06 -12.95 -22.29
C SER A 374 -24.22 -13.77 -21.70
N GLY A 375 -25.46 -13.29 -21.83
CA GLY A 375 -26.66 -13.96 -21.32
C GLY A 375 -26.64 -14.18 -19.80
N GLU A 376 -27.31 -15.23 -19.32
CA GLU A 376 -27.36 -15.54 -17.87
C GLU A 376 -25.98 -15.78 -17.22
N PRO A 377 -24.99 -16.46 -17.86
CA PRO A 377 -23.63 -16.51 -17.32
C PRO A 377 -23.00 -15.11 -17.17
N GLY A 378 -23.29 -14.18 -18.08
CA GLY A 378 -22.81 -12.80 -18.01
C GLY A 378 -23.46 -12.03 -16.86
N GLY A 379 -24.78 -12.15 -16.67
CA GLY A 379 -25.48 -11.61 -15.51
C GLY A 379 -24.98 -12.17 -14.18
N LEU A 380 -24.57 -13.44 -14.16
CA LEU A 380 -23.94 -14.06 -12.99
C LEU A 380 -22.48 -13.61 -12.78
N ASN A 381 -21.76 -13.21 -13.83
CA ASN A 381 -20.43 -12.60 -13.73
C ASN A 381 -20.53 -11.20 -13.09
N GLU A 382 -21.37 -10.34 -13.67
CA GLU A 382 -21.74 -9.02 -13.13
C GLU A 382 -22.21 -9.09 -11.66
N ALA A 383 -23.17 -9.97 -11.36
CA ALA A 383 -23.68 -10.11 -10.01
C ALA A 383 -22.63 -10.69 -9.03
N THR A 384 -21.71 -11.53 -9.50
CA THR A 384 -20.59 -12.00 -8.66
C THR A 384 -19.68 -10.84 -8.27
N SER A 385 -19.42 -9.92 -9.20
CA SER A 385 -18.64 -8.71 -8.95
C SER A 385 -19.35 -7.73 -8.02
N ASP A 386 -20.66 -7.48 -8.19
CA ASP A 386 -21.47 -6.69 -7.25
C ASP A 386 -21.49 -7.31 -5.85
N ILE A 387 -21.77 -8.61 -5.74
CA ILE A 387 -21.80 -9.35 -4.45
C ILE A 387 -20.48 -9.20 -3.69
N PHE A 388 -19.34 -9.34 -4.37
CA PHE A 388 -18.06 -9.21 -3.70
C PHE A 388 -17.62 -7.76 -3.47
N GLY A 389 -17.95 -6.81 -4.36
CA GLY A 389 -17.75 -5.37 -4.14
C GLY A 389 -18.45 -4.88 -2.88
N THR A 390 -19.75 -5.16 -2.74
CA THR A 390 -20.52 -4.86 -1.52
C THR A 390 -19.94 -5.57 -0.28
N LEU A 391 -19.54 -6.84 -0.37
CA LEU A 391 -18.94 -7.56 0.77
C LEU A 391 -17.54 -7.03 1.16
N VAL A 392 -16.79 -6.44 0.22
CA VAL A 392 -15.53 -5.72 0.47
C VAL A 392 -15.77 -4.42 1.23
N GLU A 393 -16.79 -3.65 0.84
CA GLU A 393 -17.19 -2.42 1.54
C GLU A 393 -17.59 -2.70 3.01
N PHE A 394 -18.43 -3.72 3.22
CA PHE A 394 -18.75 -4.22 4.57
C PHE A 394 -17.52 -4.73 5.35
N HIS A 395 -16.52 -5.30 4.67
CA HIS A 395 -15.29 -5.77 5.31
C HIS A 395 -14.40 -4.62 5.77
N ALA A 396 -14.31 -3.56 4.97
CA ALA A 396 -13.49 -2.37 5.23
C ALA A 396 -13.90 -1.62 6.49
N LYS A 397 -15.22 -1.53 6.73
CA LYS A 397 -15.82 -0.78 7.86
C LYS A 397 -15.37 0.67 7.89
N ASN A 398 -15.24 1.28 6.71
CA ASN A 398 -14.85 2.67 6.59
C ASN A 398 -16.00 3.57 7.09
N ALA A 399 -15.69 4.64 7.82
CA ALA A 399 -16.68 5.57 8.35
C ALA A 399 -17.08 6.66 7.34
N SER A 400 -16.24 6.92 6.33
CA SER A 400 -16.61 7.72 5.14
C SER A 400 -17.37 6.90 4.11
N ASP A 401 -17.17 5.57 4.13
CA ASP A 401 -17.73 4.63 3.18
C ASP A 401 -18.34 3.39 3.88
N PRO A 402 -19.55 3.52 4.49
CA PRO A 402 -20.07 2.51 5.39
C PRO A 402 -21.04 1.55 4.70
N GLY A 403 -20.53 0.37 4.33
CA GLY A 403 -21.25 -0.84 3.91
C GLY A 403 -22.78 -0.76 3.79
N ASP A 404 -23.30 -0.65 2.56
CA ASP A 404 -24.72 -0.79 2.25
C ASP A 404 -25.05 -1.82 1.14
N TRP A 405 -26.05 -1.61 0.29
CA TRP A 405 -26.48 -2.54 -0.78
C TRP A 405 -26.88 -1.81 -2.08
N LEU A 406 -26.34 -0.60 -2.25
CA LEU A 406 -26.23 0.10 -3.52
C LEU A 406 -24.96 -0.38 -4.25
N ILE A 407 -24.75 0.13 -5.47
CA ILE A 407 -23.49 0.03 -6.21
C ILE A 407 -23.24 1.40 -6.84
N GLY A 408 -22.05 1.96 -6.66
CA GLY A 408 -21.56 3.19 -7.27
C GLY A 408 -22.16 4.50 -6.77
N GLU A 409 -22.91 4.52 -5.66
CA GLU A 409 -23.48 5.73 -5.04
C GLU A 409 -22.44 6.81 -4.69
N LYS A 410 -21.16 6.47 -4.47
CA LYS A 410 -20.08 7.47 -4.40
C LYS A 410 -19.72 8.09 -5.74
N ILE A 411 -19.79 7.33 -6.83
CA ILE A 411 -19.31 7.76 -8.15
C ILE A 411 -20.38 8.48 -8.95
N VAL A 412 -21.67 8.23 -8.71
CA VAL A 412 -22.77 8.93 -9.41
C VAL A 412 -22.76 10.44 -9.14
N ARG A 413 -23.26 11.20 -10.10
CA ARG A 413 -23.42 12.66 -10.03
C ARG A 413 -24.85 13.03 -10.47
N PRO A 414 -25.34 14.26 -10.18
CA PRO A 414 -26.75 14.60 -10.36
C PRO A 414 -27.32 14.42 -11.77
N GLY A 415 -26.48 14.43 -12.81
CA GLY A 415 -26.87 14.18 -14.21
C GLY A 415 -27.35 12.75 -14.49
N LEU A 416 -26.99 11.76 -13.67
CA LEU A 416 -27.57 10.41 -13.76
C LEU A 416 -29.05 10.38 -13.33
N GLY A 417 -29.49 11.35 -12.50
CA GLY A 417 -30.86 11.43 -11.98
C GLY A 417 -31.24 10.34 -10.98
N LYS A 418 -30.27 9.52 -10.51
CA LYS A 418 -30.45 8.38 -9.60
C LYS A 418 -29.38 8.39 -8.50
N PRO A 419 -29.65 7.83 -7.31
CA PRO A 419 -28.73 7.87 -6.17
C PRO A 419 -27.61 6.80 -6.22
N SER A 420 -27.67 5.85 -7.15
CA SER A 420 -26.69 4.79 -7.35
C SER A 420 -26.74 4.29 -8.80
N LEU A 421 -25.74 3.50 -9.22
CA LEU A 421 -25.69 2.87 -10.54
C LEU A 421 -26.64 1.66 -10.62
N ARG A 422 -26.57 0.78 -9.60
CA ARG A 422 -27.46 -0.38 -9.41
C ARG A 422 -27.99 -0.41 -7.96
N ARG A 423 -28.92 -1.33 -7.67
CA ARG A 423 -29.37 -1.67 -6.31
C ARG A 423 -29.49 -3.18 -6.15
N MET A 424 -29.09 -3.71 -5.00
CA MET A 424 -29.25 -5.13 -4.69
C MET A 424 -30.53 -5.43 -3.91
N ASP A 425 -31.09 -4.47 -3.16
CA ASP A 425 -32.33 -4.70 -2.38
C ASP A 425 -33.62 -4.68 -3.21
N GLN A 426 -33.61 -3.96 -4.33
CA GLN A 426 -34.67 -3.99 -5.34
C GLN A 426 -34.11 -3.42 -6.66
N PRO A 427 -33.49 -4.26 -7.51
CA PRO A 427 -32.83 -3.84 -8.75
C PRO A 427 -33.66 -2.91 -9.64
N SER A 428 -34.96 -3.15 -9.78
CA SER A 428 -35.86 -2.36 -10.65
C SER A 428 -35.93 -0.86 -10.32
N LYS A 429 -35.50 -0.45 -9.12
CA LYS A 429 -35.34 0.97 -8.75
C LYS A 429 -34.19 1.68 -9.46
N ASP A 430 -33.20 0.96 -10.00
CA ASP A 430 -32.23 1.55 -10.94
C ASP A 430 -32.85 1.83 -12.32
N GLY A 431 -34.04 1.30 -12.59
CA GLY A 431 -34.86 1.57 -13.77
C GLY A 431 -34.55 0.72 -15.00
N ASN A 432 -33.57 -0.19 -14.96
CA ASN A 432 -33.25 -1.12 -16.05
C ASN A 432 -33.15 -2.58 -15.60
N SER A 433 -32.59 -2.82 -14.41
CA SER A 433 -32.37 -4.16 -13.85
C SER A 433 -33.66 -4.85 -13.42
N VAL A 434 -33.64 -6.18 -13.36
CA VAL A 434 -34.83 -6.99 -13.03
C VAL A 434 -34.79 -7.58 -11.62
N ASP A 435 -35.91 -7.45 -10.89
CA ASP A 435 -36.08 -8.03 -9.53
C ASP A 435 -36.23 -9.57 -9.57
N CYS A 436 -36.63 -10.14 -10.72
CA CYS A 436 -37.17 -11.49 -10.84
C CYS A 436 -36.66 -12.20 -12.11
N TRP A 437 -36.34 -13.49 -12.01
CA TRP A 437 -36.00 -14.31 -13.17
C TRP A 437 -37.22 -14.59 -14.06
N THR A 438 -36.99 -14.53 -15.37
CA THR A 438 -37.92 -14.94 -16.43
C THR A 438 -37.12 -15.47 -17.62
N SER A 439 -37.77 -16.16 -18.57
CA SER A 439 -37.10 -16.73 -19.74
C SER A 439 -36.50 -15.71 -20.72
N SER A 440 -36.77 -14.40 -20.56
CA SER A 440 -36.15 -13.32 -21.32
C SER A 440 -34.93 -12.68 -20.65
N VAL A 441 -34.59 -13.05 -19.41
CA VAL A 441 -33.41 -12.50 -18.69
C VAL A 441 -32.11 -12.77 -19.45
N LYS A 442 -32.03 -13.92 -20.14
CA LYS A 442 -30.93 -14.29 -21.04
C LYS A 442 -30.72 -13.36 -22.24
N ASP A 443 -31.70 -12.53 -22.58
CA ASP A 443 -31.70 -11.62 -23.75
C ASP A 443 -31.51 -10.15 -23.35
N LEU A 444 -31.35 -9.88 -22.04
CA LEU A 444 -31.02 -8.55 -21.52
C LEU A 444 -29.51 -8.29 -21.61
N ASP A 445 -29.13 -7.02 -21.44
CA ASP A 445 -27.75 -6.67 -21.13
C ASP A 445 -27.32 -7.29 -19.79
N VAL A 446 -26.05 -7.70 -19.71
CA VAL A 446 -25.50 -8.41 -18.54
C VAL A 446 -25.68 -7.59 -17.25
N HIS A 447 -25.45 -6.28 -17.30
CA HIS A 447 -25.54 -5.37 -16.16
C HIS A 447 -26.98 -5.19 -15.62
N PHE A 448 -28.00 -5.59 -16.39
CA PHE A 448 -29.42 -5.54 -16.00
C PHE A 448 -29.95 -6.93 -15.62
N SER A 449 -29.46 -7.97 -16.30
CA SER A 449 -29.78 -9.37 -15.98
C SER A 449 -29.24 -9.79 -14.61
N SER A 450 -28.12 -9.21 -14.17
CA SER A 450 -27.47 -9.40 -12.86
C SER A 450 -28.41 -9.15 -11.68
N GLY A 451 -29.42 -8.28 -11.85
CA GLY A 451 -30.43 -7.95 -10.84
C GLY A 451 -31.00 -9.17 -10.12
N VAL A 452 -31.23 -10.28 -10.82
CA VAL A 452 -31.75 -11.53 -10.22
C VAL A 452 -30.81 -12.09 -9.14
N ALA A 453 -29.50 -12.16 -9.42
CA ALA A 453 -28.52 -12.67 -8.45
C ALA A 453 -28.19 -11.63 -7.35
N ASN A 454 -28.20 -10.34 -7.70
CA ASN A 454 -28.07 -9.25 -6.72
C ASN A 454 -29.20 -9.29 -5.69
N HIS A 455 -30.44 -9.45 -6.16
CA HIS A 455 -31.62 -9.54 -5.31
C HIS A 455 -31.65 -10.83 -4.49
N PHE A 456 -31.26 -11.97 -5.08
CA PHE A 456 -31.01 -13.21 -4.33
C PHE A 456 -30.01 -13.00 -3.20
N ALA A 457 -28.89 -12.29 -3.45
CA ALA A 457 -27.84 -12.08 -2.47
C ALA A 457 -28.29 -11.18 -1.31
N TYR A 458 -28.99 -10.08 -1.60
CA TYR A 458 -29.63 -9.25 -0.56
C TYR A 458 -30.61 -10.09 0.26
N LEU A 459 -31.52 -10.84 -0.38
CA LEU A 459 -32.52 -11.65 0.31
C LEU A 459 -31.90 -12.79 1.12
N LEU A 460 -30.78 -13.38 0.68
CA LEU A 460 -30.07 -14.41 1.45
C LEU A 460 -29.32 -13.82 2.64
N ALA A 461 -28.67 -12.67 2.51
CA ALA A 461 -27.93 -12.06 3.61
C ALA A 461 -28.85 -11.38 4.63
N GLU A 462 -29.80 -10.58 4.15
CA GLU A 462 -30.63 -9.69 4.95
C GLU A 462 -32.07 -10.21 5.15
N GLY A 463 -32.66 -10.79 4.11
CA GLY A 463 -34.08 -11.16 4.09
C GLY A 463 -34.99 -10.03 3.58
N SER A 464 -36.26 -10.37 3.39
CA SER A 464 -37.29 -9.49 2.83
C SER A 464 -37.76 -8.41 3.82
N GLY A 465 -38.23 -7.29 3.29
CA GLY A 465 -38.84 -6.19 4.05
C GLY A 465 -37.89 -5.01 4.32
N PRO A 466 -38.41 -3.95 4.99
CA PRO A 466 -37.73 -2.68 5.14
C PRO A 466 -36.63 -2.71 6.19
N LYS A 467 -35.47 -2.14 5.85
CA LYS A 467 -34.28 -2.02 6.72
C LYS A 467 -33.56 -0.69 6.50
N THR A 468 -32.70 -0.32 7.45
CA THR A 468 -31.66 0.70 7.25
C THR A 468 -30.30 0.05 7.44
N ILE A 469 -29.41 0.17 6.44
CA ILE A 469 -28.07 -0.44 6.40
C ILE A 469 -27.12 0.62 5.80
N GLY A 470 -25.92 0.80 6.36
CA GLY A 470 -25.00 1.91 6.03
C GLY A 470 -25.50 3.35 6.32
N GLY A 471 -26.80 3.50 6.60
CA GLY A 471 -27.53 4.77 6.62
C GLY A 471 -28.57 4.88 5.50
N VAL A 472 -28.48 4.01 4.48
CA VAL A 472 -29.41 3.89 3.36
C VAL A 472 -30.64 3.07 3.77
N GLN A 473 -31.82 3.45 3.25
CA GLN A 473 -33.02 2.63 3.36
C GLN A 473 -33.09 1.60 2.21
N HIS A 474 -33.33 0.36 2.60
CA HIS A 474 -33.54 -0.79 1.73
C HIS A 474 -34.90 -1.43 2.00
N ASN A 475 -35.49 -2.09 1.00
CA ASN A 475 -36.70 -2.87 1.18
C ASN A 475 -36.70 -4.06 0.23
N GLY A 476 -36.25 -5.22 0.72
CA GLY A 476 -36.20 -6.46 -0.06
C GLY A 476 -37.61 -6.92 -0.44
N THR A 477 -37.93 -6.92 -1.72
CA THR A 477 -39.20 -7.44 -2.24
C THR A 477 -39.05 -8.93 -2.58
N THR A 478 -40.15 -9.60 -2.90
CA THR A 478 -40.12 -11.01 -3.35
C THR A 478 -41.13 -11.20 -4.47
N CYS A 479 -40.76 -11.97 -5.48
CA CYS A 479 -41.52 -12.13 -6.72
C CYS A 479 -42.80 -12.97 -6.54
N ASP A 480 -42.83 -13.78 -5.48
CA ASP A 480 -43.97 -14.60 -5.03
C ASP A 480 -44.72 -13.98 -3.83
N GLY A 481 -44.23 -12.87 -3.27
CA GLY A 481 -44.76 -12.26 -2.05
C GLY A 481 -44.44 -13.03 -0.75
N ALA A 482 -43.57 -14.05 -0.80
CA ALA A 482 -43.15 -14.78 0.40
C ALA A 482 -42.20 -13.94 1.27
N SER A 483 -42.06 -14.33 2.54
CA SER A 483 -41.07 -13.74 3.46
C SER A 483 -39.80 -14.59 3.51
N VAL A 484 -38.63 -13.96 3.34
CA VAL A 484 -37.31 -14.59 3.41
C VAL A 484 -36.60 -14.10 4.67
N THR A 485 -36.09 -15.04 5.48
CA THR A 485 -35.23 -14.73 6.62
C THR A 485 -33.76 -14.84 6.20
N GLY A 486 -33.01 -13.74 6.28
CA GLY A 486 -31.59 -13.71 5.95
C GLY A 486 -30.72 -14.49 6.93
N ILE A 487 -29.61 -15.03 6.44
CA ILE A 487 -28.62 -15.82 7.21
C ILE A 487 -27.30 -15.06 7.47
N GLY A 488 -27.22 -13.80 7.06
CA GLY A 488 -26.06 -12.92 7.27
C GLY A 488 -25.03 -12.97 6.14
N LYS A 489 -24.35 -11.83 5.96
CA LYS A 489 -23.36 -11.58 4.89
C LYS A 489 -22.19 -12.56 4.86
N ASP A 490 -21.65 -12.93 6.02
CA ASP A 490 -20.53 -13.88 6.10
C ASP A 490 -20.89 -15.25 5.49
N LYS A 491 -22.15 -15.69 5.69
CA LYS A 491 -22.64 -16.95 5.14
C LYS A 491 -22.99 -16.84 3.65
N LEU A 492 -23.58 -15.72 3.21
CA LEU A 492 -23.71 -15.41 1.77
C LEU A 492 -22.34 -15.52 1.08
N GLY A 493 -21.34 -14.80 1.58
CA GLY A 493 -20.00 -14.75 0.99
C GLY A 493 -19.35 -16.14 0.91
N ALA A 494 -19.40 -16.92 1.99
CA ALA A 494 -18.87 -18.28 2.01
C ALA A 494 -19.60 -19.22 1.02
N ILE A 495 -20.93 -19.12 0.92
CA ILE A 495 -21.74 -19.92 -0.01
C ILE A 495 -21.47 -19.53 -1.46
N TRP A 496 -21.45 -18.22 -1.78
CA TRP A 496 -21.22 -17.73 -3.14
C TRP A 496 -19.80 -18.02 -3.60
N TYR A 497 -18.79 -17.78 -2.75
CA TYR A 497 -17.40 -18.09 -3.07
C TYR A 497 -17.19 -19.59 -3.30
N ARG A 498 -17.76 -20.46 -2.46
CA ARG A 498 -17.68 -21.91 -2.70
C ARG A 498 -18.46 -22.35 -3.95
N ALA A 499 -19.61 -21.73 -4.24
CA ALA A 499 -20.36 -22.01 -5.46
C ALA A 499 -19.52 -21.66 -6.71
N LEU A 500 -19.01 -20.43 -6.77
CA LEU A 500 -18.15 -19.94 -7.85
C LEU A 500 -16.91 -20.83 -8.04
N THR A 501 -16.18 -21.12 -6.97
CA THR A 501 -14.85 -21.76 -7.04
C THR A 501 -14.84 -23.29 -7.11
N VAL A 502 -15.99 -23.96 -6.90
CA VAL A 502 -16.09 -25.43 -6.86
C VAL A 502 -17.17 -25.99 -7.79
N TYR A 503 -18.20 -25.22 -8.11
CA TYR A 503 -19.42 -25.73 -8.77
C TYR A 503 -19.86 -24.98 -10.03
N MET A 504 -19.53 -23.71 -10.18
CA MET A 504 -19.82 -22.95 -11.40
C MET A 504 -18.79 -23.23 -12.48
N THR A 505 -19.25 -23.22 -13.73
CA THR A 505 -18.45 -23.29 -14.97
C THR A 505 -18.87 -22.19 -15.92
N SER A 506 -18.13 -22.01 -17.03
CA SER A 506 -18.29 -20.88 -17.95
C SER A 506 -19.67 -20.72 -18.59
N SER A 507 -20.50 -21.77 -18.59
CA SER A 507 -21.87 -21.79 -19.11
C SER A 507 -22.96 -21.85 -18.03
N THR A 508 -22.62 -21.54 -16.76
CA THR A 508 -23.59 -21.56 -15.65
C THR A 508 -24.70 -20.54 -15.86
N ASN A 509 -25.95 -21.01 -15.90
CA ASN A 509 -27.15 -20.18 -15.97
C ASN A 509 -27.81 -20.06 -14.57
N TYR A 510 -28.94 -19.35 -14.42
CA TYR A 510 -29.54 -19.10 -13.10
C TYR A 510 -29.95 -20.39 -12.36
N ALA A 511 -30.51 -21.39 -13.05
CA ALA A 511 -30.80 -22.70 -12.46
C ALA A 511 -29.51 -23.47 -12.05
N GLY A 512 -28.42 -23.29 -12.81
CA GLY A 512 -27.08 -23.75 -12.46
C GLY A 512 -26.54 -23.08 -11.19
N ALA A 513 -26.68 -21.76 -11.06
CA ALA A 513 -26.25 -21.01 -9.88
C ALA A 513 -27.04 -21.40 -8.62
N ARG A 514 -28.35 -21.63 -8.74
CA ARG A 514 -29.19 -22.23 -7.69
C ARG A 514 -28.67 -23.62 -7.28
N THR A 515 -28.34 -24.48 -8.24
CA THR A 515 -27.78 -25.80 -7.96
C THR A 515 -26.40 -25.71 -7.29
N ALA A 516 -25.52 -24.82 -7.77
CA ALA A 516 -24.17 -24.61 -7.24
C ALA A 516 -24.18 -24.09 -5.80
N THR A 517 -25.01 -23.08 -5.50
CA THR A 517 -25.15 -22.52 -4.15
C THR A 517 -25.83 -23.49 -3.17
N LEU A 518 -26.80 -24.30 -3.62
CA LEU A 518 -27.39 -25.37 -2.79
C LEU A 518 -26.38 -26.49 -2.46
N ASN A 519 -25.44 -26.78 -3.36
CA ASN A 519 -24.34 -27.71 -3.13
C ASN A 519 -23.28 -27.10 -2.20
N ALA A 520 -22.93 -25.82 -2.39
CA ALA A 520 -22.02 -25.10 -1.50
C ALA A 520 -22.55 -25.03 -0.06
N ALA A 521 -23.82 -24.69 0.14
CA ALA A 521 -24.46 -24.68 1.45
C ALA A 521 -24.55 -26.08 2.08
N ARG A 522 -24.83 -27.12 1.29
CA ARG A 522 -24.79 -28.53 1.76
C ARG A 522 -23.42 -28.87 2.35
N ASP A 523 -22.34 -28.49 1.67
CA ASP A 523 -20.97 -28.85 2.07
C ASP A 523 -20.51 -28.10 3.32
N LEU A 524 -20.89 -26.82 3.43
CA LEU A 524 -20.49 -25.95 4.53
C LEU A 524 -21.29 -26.18 5.81
N TYR A 525 -22.57 -26.55 5.69
CA TYR A 525 -23.52 -26.55 6.81
C TYR A 525 -24.41 -27.81 6.93
N GLY A 526 -24.43 -28.67 5.91
CA GLY A 526 -25.20 -29.92 5.87
C GLY A 526 -26.44 -29.89 4.98
N SER A 527 -26.94 -31.07 4.60
CA SER A 527 -28.04 -31.22 3.63
C SER A 527 -29.41 -30.72 4.11
N GLY A 528 -29.65 -30.74 5.43
CA GLY A 528 -30.87 -30.25 6.08
C GLY A 528 -30.70 -28.94 6.85
N SER A 529 -29.63 -28.18 6.59
CA SER A 529 -29.30 -26.99 7.37
C SER A 529 -30.23 -25.80 7.07
N THR A 530 -30.32 -24.87 8.03
CA THR A 530 -31.05 -23.60 7.86
C THR A 530 -30.51 -22.79 6.69
N GLU A 531 -29.19 -22.77 6.49
CA GLU A 531 -28.50 -22.06 5.41
C GLU A 531 -28.90 -22.61 4.03
N ARG A 532 -28.90 -23.94 3.87
CA ARG A 532 -29.30 -24.56 2.59
C ARG A 532 -30.78 -24.33 2.30
N ASN A 533 -31.63 -24.34 3.33
CA ASN A 533 -33.05 -24.01 3.18
C ASN A 533 -33.27 -22.53 2.84
N ALA A 534 -32.47 -21.62 3.42
CA ALA A 534 -32.49 -20.19 3.10
C ALA A 534 -32.02 -19.90 1.66
N VAL A 535 -31.00 -20.60 1.16
CA VAL A 535 -30.59 -20.54 -0.26
C VAL A 535 -31.73 -20.96 -1.18
N ALA A 536 -32.45 -22.04 -0.85
CA ALA A 536 -33.61 -22.47 -1.64
C ALA A 536 -34.73 -21.43 -1.63
N ALA A 537 -35.02 -20.83 -0.47
CA ALA A 537 -36.04 -19.80 -0.30
C ALA A 537 -35.69 -18.50 -1.05
N ALA A 538 -34.47 -17.99 -0.89
CA ALA A 538 -34.02 -16.75 -1.54
C ALA A 538 -34.02 -16.87 -3.08
N TRP A 539 -33.61 -18.02 -3.63
CA TRP A 539 -33.69 -18.22 -5.09
C TRP A 539 -35.14 -18.33 -5.59
N SER A 540 -36.02 -18.99 -4.85
CA SER A 540 -37.44 -19.07 -5.21
C SER A 540 -38.12 -17.70 -5.12
N ALA A 541 -37.73 -16.87 -4.15
CA ALA A 541 -38.19 -15.49 -4.00
C ALA A 541 -37.76 -14.55 -5.14
N VAL A 542 -36.77 -14.93 -5.97
CA VAL A 542 -36.42 -14.27 -7.24
C VAL A 542 -36.83 -15.09 -8.48
N SER A 543 -37.81 -15.99 -8.34
CA SER A 543 -38.39 -16.83 -9.40
C SER A 543 -37.47 -17.87 -10.03
N VAL A 544 -36.31 -18.20 -9.43
CA VAL A 544 -35.43 -19.29 -9.92
C VAL A 544 -35.80 -20.60 -9.23
N GLY A 545 -36.32 -21.57 -10.01
CA GLY A 545 -36.89 -22.85 -9.56
C GLY A 545 -35.91 -23.98 -9.31
#